data_AF-A0A967IE61-F1
#
_entry.id   AF-A0A967IE61-F1
#
_cell.length_a   1.000
_cell.length_b   1.000
_cell.length_c   1.000
_cell.angle_alpha   90.00
_cell.angle_beta   90.00
_cell.angle_gamma   90.00
#
_symmetry.space_group_name_H-M   'P 1'
#
loop_
_entity.id
_entity.type
_entity.pdbx_description
1 polymer ?
#
loop_
_entity_poly.entity_id
_entity_poly.type
_entity_poly.pdbx_seq_one_letter_code
_entity_poly.pdbx_strand_id
1 'polypeptide(L)'
;IRATGEALKKAFSGIDGFQEFFAVKALPNPKILELMKDMGFGFDCSSIPELILSRQVGATGEEIMFTSNNTAPHEFEAAMSEGGCVLNLDDISLIDKVPAPFPELICFRYNPGPRRSGNIIIGNPVEAKYGVSHDQVVEAYRKAKERGAKRFGLHT
;
A
#
# COMPACT_ATOMS: atom_id res chain seq x y z
N ILE A 1 12.39 -2.62 -19.51
CA ILE A 1 11.12 -2.42 -18.79
C ILE A 1 10.09 -3.47 -19.21
N ARG A 2 9.51 -3.40 -20.42
CA ARG A 2 8.47 -4.35 -20.86
C ARG A 2 8.85 -5.82 -20.69
N ALA A 3 10.00 -6.24 -21.20
CA ALA A 3 10.46 -7.64 -21.06
C ALA A 3 10.56 -8.10 -19.59
N THR A 4 11.02 -7.22 -18.69
CA THR A 4 11.09 -7.50 -17.25
C THR A 4 9.71 -7.63 -16.62
N GLY A 5 8.78 -6.71 -16.96
CA GLY A 5 7.41 -6.75 -16.46
C GLY A 5 6.66 -7.99 -16.90
N GLU A 6 6.79 -8.38 -18.18
CA GLU A 6 6.19 -9.62 -18.71
C GLU A 6 6.77 -10.88 -18.07
N ALA A 7 8.09 -10.92 -17.84
CA ALA A 7 8.72 -12.05 -17.17
C ALA A 7 8.18 -12.23 -15.74
N LEU A 8 7.98 -11.12 -15.01
CA LEU A 8 7.41 -11.14 -13.67
C LEU A 8 5.96 -11.63 -13.68
N LYS A 9 5.11 -11.05 -14.54
CA LYS A 9 3.72 -11.49 -14.68
C LYS A 9 3.61 -12.97 -15.03
N LYS A 10 4.47 -13.47 -15.92
CA LYS A 10 4.52 -14.90 -16.28
C LYS A 10 4.93 -15.78 -15.10
N ALA A 11 5.85 -15.33 -14.25
CA ALA A 11 6.27 -16.10 -13.08
C ALA A 11 5.13 -16.30 -12.07
N PHE A 12 4.21 -15.35 -11.97
CA PHE A 12 3.06 -15.37 -11.05
C PHE A 12 1.73 -15.71 -11.73
N SER A 13 1.72 -16.12 -13.01
CA SER A 13 0.48 -16.32 -13.77
C SER A 13 -0.40 -17.48 -13.27
N GLY A 14 0.14 -18.36 -12.42
CA GLY A 14 -0.61 -19.44 -11.78
C GLY A 14 -1.26 -19.07 -10.44
N ILE A 15 -1.11 -17.82 -9.98
CA ILE A 15 -1.70 -17.32 -8.73
C ILE A 15 -2.89 -16.42 -9.06
N ASP A 16 -4.09 -16.94 -8.85
CA ASP A 16 -5.32 -16.19 -9.05
C ASP A 16 -5.35 -14.95 -8.14
N GLY A 17 -5.69 -13.80 -8.72
CA GLY A 17 -5.75 -12.53 -8.01
C GLY A 17 -4.40 -11.86 -7.75
N PHE A 18 -3.28 -12.41 -8.25
CA PHE A 18 -2.00 -11.70 -8.19
C PHE A 18 -2.02 -10.44 -9.06
N GLN A 19 -1.62 -9.31 -8.45
CA GLN A 19 -1.37 -8.06 -9.15
C GLN A 19 -0.07 -7.47 -8.64
N GLU A 20 0.81 -7.10 -9.57
CA GLU A 20 2.04 -6.39 -9.24
C GLU A 20 1.77 -4.89 -9.11
N PHE A 21 2.37 -4.25 -8.10
CA PHE A 21 2.27 -2.81 -7.88
C PHE A 21 3.62 -2.15 -8.12
N PHE A 22 3.71 -1.30 -9.15
CA PHE A 22 4.93 -0.57 -9.43
C PHE A 22 5.15 0.52 -8.37
N ALA A 23 6.30 0.50 -7.70
CA ALA A 23 6.68 1.53 -6.76
C ALA A 23 6.99 2.85 -7.50
N VAL A 24 6.07 3.80 -7.46
CA VAL A 24 6.13 5.04 -8.27
C VAL A 24 7.40 5.84 -7.99
N LYS A 25 7.83 5.88 -6.72
CA LYS A 25 9.08 6.51 -6.28
C LYS A 25 10.33 6.05 -7.03
N ALA A 26 10.33 4.85 -7.60
CA ALA A 26 11.48 4.30 -8.32
C ALA A 26 11.72 5.04 -9.63
N LEU A 27 10.67 5.45 -10.34
CA LEU A 27 10.75 6.22 -11.58
C LEU A 27 9.40 6.93 -11.85
N PRO A 28 9.14 8.11 -11.24
CA PRO A 28 7.86 8.83 -11.35
C PRO A 28 7.75 9.59 -12.69
N ASN A 29 7.87 8.87 -13.80
CA ASN A 29 7.77 9.41 -15.15
C ASN A 29 6.44 8.99 -15.78
N PRO A 30 5.58 9.93 -16.24
CA PRO A 30 4.26 9.60 -16.79
C PRO A 30 4.27 8.55 -17.91
N LYS A 31 5.25 8.56 -18.81
CA LYS A 31 5.35 7.55 -19.90
C LYS A 31 5.72 6.17 -19.39
N ILE A 32 6.45 6.10 -18.29
CA ILE A 32 6.72 4.82 -17.62
C ILE A 32 5.47 4.34 -16.88
N LEU A 33 4.75 5.22 -16.20
CA LEU A 33 3.50 4.86 -15.52
C LEU A 33 2.43 4.39 -16.53
N GLU A 34 2.26 5.08 -17.65
CA GLU A 34 1.41 4.62 -18.77
C GLU A 34 1.79 3.20 -19.20
N LEU A 35 3.09 2.94 -19.42
CA LEU A 35 3.58 1.61 -19.79
C LEU A 35 3.29 0.54 -18.71
N MET A 36 3.45 0.85 -17.42
CA MET A 36 3.11 -0.07 -16.33
C MET A 36 1.61 -0.38 -16.31
N LYS A 37 0.78 0.65 -16.47
CA LYS A 37 -0.68 0.54 -16.54
C LYS A 37 -1.13 -0.32 -17.72
N ASP A 38 -0.55 -0.12 -18.91
CA ASP A 38 -0.81 -0.94 -20.10
C ASP A 38 -0.45 -2.42 -19.87
N MET A 39 0.57 -2.70 -19.05
CA MET A 39 0.93 -4.06 -18.64
C MET A 39 0.01 -4.61 -17.53
N GLY A 40 -0.94 -3.84 -17.01
CA GLY A 40 -1.87 -4.25 -15.96
C GLY A 40 -1.27 -4.21 -14.55
N PHE A 41 -0.25 -3.40 -14.32
CA PHE A 41 0.30 -3.16 -12.97
C PHE A 41 -0.57 -2.14 -12.23
N GLY A 42 -0.65 -2.28 -10.91
CA GLY A 42 -1.06 -1.20 -10.01
C GLY A 42 0.10 -0.27 -9.67
N PHE A 43 -0.14 0.68 -8.76
CA PHE A 43 0.84 1.67 -8.33
C PHE A 43 0.91 1.75 -6.81
N ASP A 44 2.12 1.57 -6.26
CA ASP A 44 2.40 1.85 -4.84
C ASP A 44 2.95 3.27 -4.72
N CYS A 45 2.17 4.12 -4.06
CA CYS A 45 2.38 5.55 -3.87
C CYS A 45 2.69 5.84 -2.41
N SER A 46 3.64 6.73 -2.16
CA SER A 46 4.08 7.17 -0.85
C SER A 46 3.88 8.67 -0.62
N SER A 47 3.37 9.40 -1.61
CA SER A 47 3.09 10.84 -1.51
C SER A 47 1.93 11.30 -2.40
N ILE A 48 1.37 12.48 -2.12
CA ILE A 48 0.30 13.10 -2.92
C ILE A 48 0.71 13.28 -4.41
N PRO A 49 1.92 13.76 -4.76
CA PRO A 49 2.34 13.82 -6.16
C PRO A 49 2.31 12.47 -6.88
N GLU A 50 2.67 11.38 -6.20
CA GLU A 50 2.62 10.03 -6.78
C GLU A 50 1.19 9.54 -7.01
N LEU A 51 0.26 9.87 -6.09
CA LEU A 51 -1.18 9.63 -6.28
C LEU A 51 -1.70 10.38 -7.51
N ILE A 52 -1.35 11.66 -7.66
CA ILE A 52 -1.76 12.49 -8.80
C ILE A 52 -1.23 11.88 -10.11
N LEU A 53 0.07 11.54 -10.17
CA LEU A 53 0.67 10.95 -11.37
C LEU A 53 0.02 9.62 -11.76
N SER A 54 -0.31 8.78 -10.77
CA SER A 54 -0.96 7.49 -11.01
C SER A 54 -2.39 7.65 -11.53
N ARG A 55 -3.14 8.61 -10.98
CA ARG A 55 -4.49 8.96 -11.46
C ARG A 55 -4.48 9.56 -12.86
N GLN A 56 -3.47 10.37 -13.19
CA GLN A 56 -3.31 10.96 -14.52
C GLN A 56 -3.14 9.92 -15.62
N VAL A 57 -2.56 8.75 -15.31
CA VAL A 57 -2.46 7.62 -16.26
C VAL A 57 -3.65 6.66 -16.17
N GLY A 58 -4.71 7.04 -15.44
CA GLY A 58 -5.98 6.33 -15.37
C GLY A 58 -6.05 5.21 -14.34
N ALA A 59 -5.13 5.14 -13.36
CA ALA A 59 -5.27 4.22 -12.24
C ALA A 59 -6.36 4.70 -11.27
N THR A 60 -7.15 3.75 -10.74
CA THR A 60 -8.27 4.07 -9.83
C THR A 60 -8.42 3.03 -8.73
N GLY A 61 -8.99 3.43 -7.58
CA GLY A 61 -9.40 2.51 -6.51
C GLY A 61 -8.30 1.54 -6.08
N GLU A 62 -8.59 0.24 -6.12
CA GLU A 62 -7.67 -0.81 -5.66
C GLU A 62 -6.42 -1.01 -6.55
N GLU A 63 -6.34 -0.32 -7.69
CA GLU A 63 -5.12 -0.28 -8.52
C GLU A 63 -4.04 0.64 -7.93
N ILE A 64 -4.39 1.42 -6.92
CA ILE A 64 -3.47 2.30 -6.21
C ILE A 64 -3.39 1.85 -4.76
N MET A 65 -2.17 1.69 -4.26
CA MET A 65 -1.89 1.53 -2.83
C MET A 65 -1.19 2.77 -2.32
N PHE A 66 -1.64 3.32 -1.20
CA PHE A 66 -0.99 4.43 -0.52
C PHE A 66 -0.26 3.91 0.72
N THR A 67 1.05 3.75 0.59
CA THR A 67 1.98 3.30 1.64
C THR A 67 2.83 4.48 2.09
N SER A 68 2.30 5.25 3.04
CA SER A 68 2.96 6.40 3.67
C SER A 68 3.17 6.15 5.16
N ASN A 69 4.22 6.78 5.71
CA ASN A 69 4.52 6.79 7.14
C ASN A 69 4.24 8.16 7.73
N ASN A 70 3.84 8.21 9.01
CA ASN A 70 3.52 9.48 9.70
C ASN A 70 2.52 10.36 8.92
N THR A 71 1.56 9.72 8.23
CA THR A 71 0.62 10.37 7.32
C THR A 71 -0.28 11.36 8.05
N ALA A 72 -0.40 12.57 7.47
CA ALA A 72 -1.26 13.63 7.97
C ALA A 72 -2.71 13.49 7.46
N PRO A 73 -3.71 14.08 8.14
CA PRO A 73 -5.11 14.01 7.71
C PRO A 73 -5.35 14.45 6.25
N HIS A 74 -4.73 15.55 5.82
CA HIS A 74 -4.87 16.05 4.43
C HIS A 74 -4.29 15.09 3.37
N GLU A 75 -3.30 14.26 3.75
CA GLU A 75 -2.77 13.22 2.86
C GLU A 75 -3.75 12.05 2.74
N PHE A 76 -4.44 11.68 3.83
CA PHE A 76 -5.53 10.71 3.77
C PHE A 76 -6.72 11.21 2.95
N GLU A 77 -7.08 12.49 3.08
CA GLU A 77 -8.10 13.11 2.24
C GLU A 77 -7.74 13.03 0.75
N ALA A 78 -6.49 13.34 0.40
CA ALA A 78 -6.01 13.19 -0.97
C ALA A 78 -6.00 11.73 -1.45
N ALA A 79 -5.62 10.78 -0.59
CA ALA A 79 -5.64 9.35 -0.89
C ALA A 79 -7.07 8.81 -1.10
N MET A 80 -8.04 9.33 -0.36
CA MET A 80 -9.45 8.92 -0.44
C MET A 80 -10.27 9.68 -1.49
N SER A 81 -9.73 10.78 -2.06
CA SER A 81 -10.38 11.50 -3.16
C SER A 81 -10.40 10.70 -4.45
N GLU A 82 -11.19 11.15 -5.43
CA GLU A 82 -11.15 10.65 -6.82
C GLU A 82 -11.32 9.12 -6.95
N GLY A 83 -12.24 8.55 -6.17
CA GLY A 83 -12.50 7.10 -6.16
C GLY A 83 -11.66 6.31 -5.16
N GLY A 84 -10.75 6.97 -4.44
CA GLY A 84 -9.96 6.40 -3.36
C GLY A 84 -8.82 5.49 -3.81
N CYS A 85 -8.13 4.90 -2.84
CA CYS A 85 -7.08 3.91 -3.02
C CYS A 85 -7.00 2.98 -1.80
N VAL A 86 -6.21 1.91 -1.88
CA VAL A 86 -5.93 1.05 -0.72
C VAL A 86 -4.99 1.78 0.23
N LEU A 87 -5.45 2.14 1.43
CA LEU A 87 -4.56 2.69 2.45
C LEU A 87 -3.79 1.55 3.14
N ASN A 88 -2.47 1.66 3.18
CA ASN A 88 -1.58 0.73 3.88
C ASN A 88 -0.97 1.42 5.10
N LEU A 89 -1.57 1.20 6.27
CA LEU A 89 -1.21 1.90 7.50
C LEU A 89 -0.01 1.24 8.17
N ASP A 90 1.01 2.03 8.50
CA ASP A 90 2.23 1.54 9.14
C ASP A 90 2.26 1.72 10.66
N ASP A 91 1.22 2.30 11.25
CA ASP A 91 1.08 2.40 12.70
C ASP A 91 -0.39 2.42 13.11
N ILE A 92 -0.70 1.83 14.26
CA ILE A 92 -2.08 1.73 14.77
C ILE A 92 -2.68 3.12 15.06
N SER A 93 -1.87 4.11 15.42
CA SER A 93 -2.33 5.49 15.67
C SER A 93 -2.80 6.21 14.42
N LEU A 94 -2.40 5.75 13.22
CA LEU A 94 -2.88 6.34 11.97
C LEU A 94 -4.34 6.02 11.70
N ILE A 95 -4.89 4.95 12.28
CA ILE A 95 -6.30 4.60 12.13
C ILE A 95 -7.17 5.81 12.48
N ASP A 96 -6.87 6.51 13.58
CA ASP A 96 -7.69 7.63 14.07
C ASP A 96 -7.58 8.89 13.17
N LYS A 97 -6.56 8.96 12.31
CA LYS A 97 -6.36 10.07 11.37
C LYS A 97 -7.07 9.87 10.02
N VAL A 98 -7.50 8.64 9.70
CA VAL A 98 -8.25 8.36 8.47
C VAL A 98 -9.62 9.04 8.56
N PRO A 99 -10.04 9.85 7.57
CA PRO A 99 -11.32 10.55 7.61
C PRO A 99 -12.51 9.59 7.41
N ALA A 100 -13.71 10.07 7.70
CA ALA A 100 -14.95 9.37 7.39
C ALA A 100 -15.44 9.73 5.96
N PRO A 101 -16.12 8.83 5.23
CA PRO A 101 -16.39 7.44 5.60
C PRO A 101 -15.10 6.59 5.54
N PHE A 102 -14.92 5.69 6.52
CA PHE A 102 -13.74 4.82 6.55
C PHE A 102 -13.76 3.84 5.36
N PRO A 103 -12.61 3.53 4.72
CA PRO A 103 -12.59 2.64 3.57
C PRO A 103 -13.02 1.21 3.93
N GLU A 104 -13.74 0.54 3.02
CA GLU A 104 -14.15 -0.85 3.24
C GLU A 104 -12.98 -1.84 3.20
N LEU A 105 -11.92 -1.51 2.45
CA LEU A 105 -10.65 -2.24 2.41
C LEU A 105 -9.55 -1.41 3.07
N ILE A 106 -8.88 -2.00 4.06
CA ILE A 106 -7.71 -1.40 4.72
C ILE A 106 -6.57 -2.41 4.74
N CYS A 107 -5.33 -1.95 4.55
CA CYS A 107 -4.13 -2.76 4.70
C CYS A 107 -3.31 -2.26 5.89
N PHE A 108 -2.61 -3.18 6.54
CA PHE A 108 -1.66 -2.86 7.61
C PHE A 108 -0.28 -3.41 7.28
N ARG A 109 0.74 -2.56 7.42
CA ARG A 109 2.13 -3.00 7.37
C ARG A 109 2.46 -3.70 8.68
N TYR A 110 2.59 -5.00 8.64
CA TYR A 110 2.87 -5.85 9.79
C TYR A 110 4.36 -5.89 10.12
N ASN A 111 4.69 -5.59 11.37
CA ASN A 111 6.02 -5.83 11.92
C ASN A 111 6.00 -7.08 12.82
N PRO A 112 6.62 -8.20 12.40
CA PRO A 112 6.70 -9.42 13.21
C PRO A 112 7.65 -9.31 14.41
N GLY A 113 8.45 -8.24 14.52
CA GLY A 113 9.47 -8.08 15.55
C GLY A 113 10.43 -9.28 15.60
N PRO A 114 10.77 -9.80 16.79
CA PRO A 114 11.76 -10.88 16.94
C PRO A 114 11.29 -12.22 16.34
N ARG A 115 10.00 -12.33 15.95
CA ARG A 115 9.44 -13.55 15.36
C ARG A 115 9.91 -13.79 13.92
N ARG A 116 10.58 -12.82 13.30
CA ARG A 116 11.24 -12.96 12.00
C ARG A 116 12.74 -12.74 12.20
N SER A 117 13.54 -13.67 11.68
CA SER A 117 14.99 -13.47 11.60
C SER A 117 15.30 -12.33 10.62
N GLY A 118 15.94 -11.27 11.11
CA GLY A 118 16.51 -10.23 10.25
C GLY A 118 17.80 -10.71 9.56
N ASN A 119 18.29 -9.93 8.60
CA ASN A 119 19.64 -10.05 8.09
C ASN A 119 20.18 -8.64 7.76
N ILE A 120 21.47 -8.54 7.41
CA ILE A 120 22.15 -7.25 7.15
C ILE A 120 21.47 -6.47 6.01
N ILE A 121 20.72 -7.14 5.13
CA ILE A 121 20.08 -6.57 3.93
C ILE A 121 18.66 -6.05 4.25
N ILE A 122 17.89 -6.77 5.06
CA ILE A 122 16.48 -6.48 5.39
C ILE A 122 16.37 -5.63 6.67
N GLY A 123 17.43 -5.56 7.48
CA GLY A 123 17.42 -4.93 8.80
C GLY A 123 16.87 -5.86 9.89
N ASN A 124 17.03 -5.45 11.15
CA ASN A 124 16.46 -6.15 12.28
C ASN A 124 15.02 -5.68 12.52
N PRO A 125 13.98 -6.53 12.40
CA PRO A 125 12.60 -6.12 12.61
C PRO A 125 12.34 -5.55 14.01
N VAL A 126 13.17 -5.92 14.99
CA VAL A 126 13.12 -5.38 16.36
C VAL A 126 13.52 -3.89 16.40
N GLU A 127 14.32 -3.42 15.45
CA GLU A 127 14.78 -2.03 15.35
C GLU A 127 13.88 -1.18 14.44
N ALA A 128 12.93 -1.80 13.74
CA ALA A 128 12.04 -1.10 12.82
C ALA A 128 11.06 -0.21 13.61
N LYS A 129 11.16 1.11 13.38
CA LYS A 129 10.26 2.12 13.94
C LYS A 129 8.89 2.18 13.25
N TYR A 130 8.69 1.36 12.22
CA TYR A 130 7.52 1.36 11.36
C TYR A 130 6.89 -0.02 11.32
N GLY A 131 5.58 -0.06 11.14
CA GLY A 131 4.75 -1.25 11.08
C GLY A 131 3.98 -1.52 12.37
N VAL A 132 2.75 -2.01 12.22
CA VAL A 132 1.90 -2.50 13.30
C VAL A 132 2.51 -3.77 13.87
N SER A 133 2.90 -3.73 15.14
CA SER A 133 3.53 -4.88 15.81
C SER A 133 2.58 -6.08 15.93
N HIS A 134 3.17 -7.26 16.17
CA HIS A 134 2.41 -8.48 16.45
C HIS A 134 1.35 -8.33 17.53
N ASP A 135 1.67 -7.63 18.61
CA ASP A 135 0.73 -7.49 19.73
C ASP A 135 -0.37 -6.46 19.44
N GLN A 136 -0.17 -5.58 18.45
CA GLN A 136 -1.12 -4.54 18.06
C GLN A 136 -2.03 -4.96 16.90
N VAL A 137 -1.64 -5.90 16.04
CA VAL A 137 -2.33 -6.17 14.77
C VAL A 137 -3.78 -6.58 14.94
N VAL A 138 -4.09 -7.40 15.95
CA VAL A 138 -5.46 -7.83 16.24
C VAL A 138 -6.33 -6.64 16.67
N GLU A 139 -5.77 -5.73 17.47
CA GLU A 139 -6.48 -4.54 17.93
C GLU A 139 -6.66 -3.53 16.79
N ALA A 140 -5.66 -3.37 15.93
CA ALA A 140 -5.77 -2.54 14.73
C ALA A 140 -6.93 -3.00 13.82
N TYR A 141 -7.09 -4.31 13.66
CA TYR A 141 -8.20 -4.90 12.88
C TYR A 141 -9.55 -4.63 13.54
N ARG A 142 -9.65 -4.73 14.88
CA ARG A 142 -10.90 -4.41 15.61
C ARG A 142 -11.30 -2.95 15.42
N LYS A 143 -10.37 -2.02 15.66
CA LYS A 143 -10.62 -0.58 15.48
C LYS A 143 -11.05 -0.24 14.05
N ALA A 144 -10.34 -0.77 13.05
CA ALA A 144 -10.72 -0.53 11.65
C ALA A 144 -12.10 -1.11 11.31
N LYS A 145 -12.45 -2.29 11.84
CA LYS A 145 -13.78 -2.89 11.67
C LYS A 145 -14.88 -2.04 12.30
N GLU A 146 -14.67 -1.53 13.51
CA GLU A 146 -15.61 -0.62 14.19
C GLU A 146 -15.83 0.67 13.41
N ARG A 147 -14.81 1.13 12.68
CA ARG A 147 -14.89 2.31 11.81
C ARG A 147 -15.53 2.06 10.45
N GLY A 148 -15.70 0.80 10.03
CA GLY A 148 -16.42 0.43 8.80
C GLY A 148 -15.68 -0.49 7.84
N ALA A 149 -14.43 -0.87 8.13
CA ALA A 149 -13.69 -1.82 7.28
C ALA A 149 -14.32 -3.22 7.30
N LYS A 150 -14.37 -3.84 6.12
CA LYS A 150 -14.93 -5.19 5.89
C LYS A 150 -13.91 -6.16 5.31
N ARG A 151 -12.91 -5.64 4.59
CA ARG A 151 -11.83 -6.38 3.93
C ARG A 151 -10.49 -5.89 4.48
N PHE A 152 -9.56 -6.81 4.63
CA PHE A 152 -8.28 -6.54 5.27
C PHE A 152 -7.13 -7.09 4.44
N GLY A 153 -6.08 -6.29 4.28
CA GLY A 153 -4.78 -6.68 3.74
C GLY A 153 -3.71 -6.71 4.82
N LEU A 154 -2.66 -7.50 4.59
CA LEU A 154 -1.45 -7.51 5.41
C LEU A 154 -0.24 -7.35 4.50
N HIS A 155 0.64 -6.42 4.85
CA HIS A 155 1.85 -6.08 4.09
C HIS A 155 3.09 -6.28 4.96
N THR A 156 4.17 -6.92 4.46
CA THR A 156 5.33 -7.35 5.28
C THR A 156 6.68 -7.03 4.67
#